data_AF-A0A257XA51-F1
#
_entry.id   AF-A0A257XA51-F1
#
_cell.length_a   1.000
_cell.length_b   1.000
_cell.length_c   1.000
_cell.angle_alpha   90.00
_cell.angle_beta   90.00
_cell.angle_gamma   90.00
#
_symmetry.space_group_name_H-M   'P 1'
#
loop_
_entity.id
_entity.type
_entity.pdbx_description
1 polymer ?
#
loop_
_entity_poly.entity_id
_entity_poly.type
_entity_poly.pdbx_seq_one_letter_code
_entity_poly.pdbx_strand_id
1 'polypeptide(L)'
;MLYFVDAADISLTHPQRVQEQARYFGVSSQRVIEEGQRAAQYVTQLLKDHVFTVMTRWEEVPGLSRYYALILVEISPGKHVYLADLLVQQGFARVAGVTSTLPADARSINDYALELQELRRRAQQNKAGIWAASKL
;
A
#
# COMPACT_ATOMS: atom_id res chain seq x y z
N MET A 1 -2.24 -9.94 2.50
CA MET A 1 -1.95 -9.01 1.39
C MET A 1 -3.03 -7.93 1.41
N LEU A 2 -2.79 -6.73 0.87
CA LEU A 2 -3.83 -5.72 0.78
C LEU A 2 -4.48 -5.76 -0.60
N TYR A 3 -5.78 -5.45 -0.68
CA TYR A 3 -6.40 -5.10 -1.95
C TYR A 3 -5.87 -3.73 -2.44
N PHE A 4 -5.92 -3.52 -3.76
CA PHE A 4 -5.56 -2.30 -4.50
C PHE A 4 -4.09 -1.85 -4.50
N VAL A 5 -3.29 -2.31 -3.54
CA VAL A 5 -1.91 -1.86 -3.39
C VAL A 5 -0.94 -3.02 -3.15
N ASP A 6 0.28 -2.84 -3.66
CA ASP A 6 1.43 -3.69 -3.40
C ASP A 6 2.49 -2.86 -2.66
N ALA A 7 2.67 -3.16 -1.38
CA ALA A 7 3.65 -2.48 -0.53
C ALA A 7 5.08 -2.87 -0.89
N ALA A 8 6.03 -1.96 -0.68
CA ALA A 8 7.44 -2.23 -0.92
C ALA A 8 7.92 -3.45 -0.11
N ASP A 9 8.58 -4.40 -0.80
CA ASP A 9 9.09 -5.62 -0.18
C ASP A 9 10.21 -5.33 0.81
N ILE A 10 10.28 -6.10 1.90
CA ILE A 10 11.24 -5.88 3.01
C ILE A 10 12.51 -6.72 2.90
N SER A 11 12.61 -7.59 1.89
CA SER A 11 13.72 -8.54 1.74
C SER A 11 13.81 -9.09 0.32
N LEU A 12 14.91 -9.80 0.03
CA LEU A 12 15.15 -10.46 -1.25
C LEU A 12 14.55 -11.88 -1.36
N THR A 13 13.64 -12.28 -0.46
CA THR A 13 12.99 -13.61 -0.55
C THR A 13 12.26 -13.79 -1.89
N HIS A 14 11.75 -12.71 -2.47
CA HIS A 14 11.11 -12.70 -3.80
C HIS A 14 11.82 -11.68 -4.71
N PRO A 15 13.02 -12.01 -5.25
CA PRO A 15 13.86 -11.03 -5.91
C PRO A 15 13.23 -10.46 -7.19
N GLN A 16 12.40 -11.23 -7.87
CA GLN A 16 11.64 -10.79 -9.06
C GLN A 16 10.65 -9.66 -8.70
N ARG A 17 9.90 -9.80 -7.59
CA ARG A 17 8.97 -8.78 -7.10
C ARG A 17 9.70 -7.49 -6.73
N VAL A 18 10.83 -7.61 -6.03
CA VAL A 18 11.68 -6.46 -5.67
C VAL A 18 12.19 -5.74 -6.92
N GLN A 19 12.59 -6.48 -7.96
CA GLN A 19 13.06 -5.89 -9.22
C GLN A 19 11.93 -5.18 -9.99
N GLU A 20 10.73 -5.74 -10.02
CA GLU A 20 9.55 -5.10 -10.60
C GLU A 20 9.20 -3.78 -9.88
N GLN A 21 9.23 -3.81 -8.55
CA GLN A 21 9.00 -2.62 -7.74
C GLN A 21 10.10 -1.57 -7.99
N ALA A 22 11.36 -1.98 -8.03
CA ALA A 22 12.48 -1.10 -8.33
C ALA A 22 12.31 -0.40 -9.70
N ARG A 23 11.90 -1.15 -10.73
CA ARG A 23 11.60 -0.59 -12.06
C ARG A 23 10.40 0.36 -12.03
N TYR A 24 9.33 0.00 -11.32
CA TYR A 24 8.14 0.84 -11.19
C TYR A 24 8.45 2.20 -10.53
N PHE A 25 9.22 2.19 -9.44
CA PHE A 25 9.58 3.39 -8.72
C PHE A 25 10.81 4.11 -9.30
N GLY A 26 11.53 3.50 -10.25
CA GLY A 26 12.76 4.06 -10.82
C GLY A 26 13.90 4.20 -9.80
N VAL A 27 14.05 3.20 -8.92
CA VAL A 27 15.06 3.15 -7.85
C VAL A 27 15.85 1.83 -7.91
N SER A 28 16.82 1.64 -7.01
CA SER A 28 17.52 0.35 -6.85
C SER A 28 16.70 -0.65 -6.03
N SER A 29 16.94 -1.95 -6.21
CA SER A 29 16.34 -3.00 -5.39
C SER A 29 16.66 -2.84 -3.89
N GLN A 30 17.87 -2.37 -3.56
CA GLN A 30 18.23 -2.06 -2.18
C GLN A 30 17.31 -0.97 -1.60
N ARG A 31 17.03 0.08 -2.38
CA ARG A 31 16.15 1.16 -1.91
C ARG A 31 14.71 0.69 -1.69
N VAL A 32 14.22 -0.25 -2.50
CA VAL A 32 12.91 -0.90 -2.26
C VAL A 32 12.88 -1.53 -0.88
N ILE A 33 13.93 -2.29 -0.52
CA ILE A 33 14.01 -2.99 0.76
C ILE A 33 14.06 -2.02 1.95
N GLU A 34 14.90 -0.99 1.85
CA GLU A 34 15.01 0.04 2.90
C GLU A 34 13.68 0.74 3.14
N GLU A 35 12.96 1.10 2.07
CA GLU A 35 11.64 1.73 2.18
C GLU A 35 10.55 0.75 2.62
N GLY A 36 10.65 -0.53 2.24
CA GLY A 36 9.76 -1.58 2.74
C GLY A 36 9.88 -1.75 4.26
N GLN A 37 11.10 -1.71 4.80
CA GLN A 37 11.32 -1.76 6.25
C GLN A 37 10.73 -0.53 6.96
N ARG A 38 10.88 0.67 6.39
CA ARG A 38 10.23 1.89 6.91
C ARG A 38 8.71 1.80 6.85
N ALA A 39 8.16 1.27 5.76
CA ALA A 39 6.73 1.02 5.62
C ALA A 39 6.21 0.07 6.71
N ALA A 40 6.93 -1.03 6.97
CA ALA A 40 6.56 -1.97 8.03
C ALA A 40 6.57 -1.33 9.42
N GLN A 41 7.58 -0.49 9.72
CA GLN A 41 7.66 0.27 10.97
C GLN A 41 6.50 1.27 11.09
N TYR A 42 6.22 2.02 10.02
CA TYR A 42 5.10 2.97 9.96
C TYR A 42 3.76 2.29 10.24
N VAL A 43 3.46 1.19 9.55
CA VAL A 43 2.20 0.44 9.76
C VAL A 43 2.14 -0.13 11.16
N THR A 44 3.25 -0.66 11.67
CA THR A 44 3.30 -1.22 13.03
C THR A 44 2.97 -0.14 14.07
N GLN A 45 3.50 1.07 13.93
CA GLN A 45 3.20 2.15 14.86
C GLN A 45 1.76 2.64 14.71
N LEU A 46 1.33 2.89 13.47
CA LEU A 46 -0.02 3.35 13.16
C LEU A 46 -1.09 2.41 13.76
N LEU A 47 -0.96 1.10 13.58
CA LEU A 47 -1.96 0.14 14.05
C LEU A 47 -1.86 -0.17 15.55
N LYS A 48 -0.77 0.23 16.23
CA LYS A 48 -0.69 0.22 17.70
C LYS A 48 -1.45 1.39 18.31
N ASP A 49 -1.36 2.55 17.67
CA ASP A 49 -1.87 3.81 18.22
C ASP A 49 -3.35 4.06 17.88
N HIS A 50 -3.86 3.37 16.86
CA HIS A 50 -5.21 3.58 16.34
C HIS A 50 -6.05 2.31 16.32
N VAL A 51 -7.35 2.47 16.55
CA VAL A 51 -8.33 1.41 16.27
C VAL A 51 -8.38 1.17 14.77
N PHE A 52 -8.47 -0.10 14.39
CA PHE A 52 -8.61 -0.49 12.99
C PHE A 52 -9.53 -1.70 12.82
N THR A 53 -10.13 -1.76 11.64
CA THR A 53 -10.99 -2.87 11.21
C THR A 53 -10.33 -3.59 10.05
N VAL A 54 -10.27 -4.92 10.14
CA VAL A 54 -9.80 -5.79 9.05
C VAL A 54 -11.02 -6.41 8.37
N MET A 55 -11.13 -6.20 7.06
CA MET A 55 -12.20 -6.76 6.24
C MET A 55 -11.61 -7.68 5.18
N THR A 56 -12.03 -8.94 5.18
CA THR A 56 -11.59 -9.95 4.21
C THR A 56 -12.79 -10.55 3.49
N ARG A 57 -12.61 -10.89 2.22
CA ARG A 57 -13.57 -11.69 1.43
C ARG A 57 -13.22 -13.18 1.41
N TRP A 58 -12.23 -13.58 2.19
CA TRP A 58 -11.65 -14.93 2.16
C TRP A 58 -11.08 -15.32 0.79
N GLU A 59 -10.72 -14.33 -0.02
CA GLU A 59 -10.03 -14.54 -1.29
C GLU A 59 -8.55 -14.82 -1.02
N GLU A 60 -8.11 -16.03 -1.41
CA GLU A 60 -6.74 -16.48 -1.20
C GLU A 60 -5.76 -15.80 -2.15
N VAL A 61 -4.57 -15.52 -1.63
CA VAL A 61 -3.43 -15.11 -2.45
C VAL A 61 -2.86 -16.37 -3.10
N PRO A 62 -2.79 -16.46 -4.44
CA PRO A 62 -2.36 -17.68 -5.12
C PRO A 62 -1.02 -18.22 -4.60
N GLY A 63 -1.00 -19.50 -4.24
CA GLY A 63 0.21 -20.19 -3.76
C GLY A 63 0.63 -19.85 -2.33
N LEU A 64 -0.18 -19.11 -1.56
CA LEU A 64 0.11 -18.73 -0.18
C LEU A 64 -1.09 -19.01 0.73
N SER A 65 -0.84 -19.43 1.97
CA SER A 65 -1.87 -19.52 3.02
C SER A 65 -2.17 -18.13 3.61
N ARG A 66 -2.59 -17.19 2.76
CA ARG A 66 -2.88 -15.79 3.11
C ARG A 66 -4.10 -15.30 2.34
N TYR A 67 -4.84 -14.38 2.96
CA TYR A 67 -5.98 -13.72 2.33
C TYR A 67 -5.67 -12.25 2.00
N TYR A 68 -6.40 -11.72 1.01
CA TYR A 68 -6.46 -10.28 0.77
C TYR A 68 -7.37 -9.59 1.78
N ALA A 69 -7.01 -8.36 2.16
CA ALA A 69 -7.77 -7.57 3.11
C ALA A 69 -7.84 -6.09 2.73
N LEU A 70 -8.95 -5.46 3.09
CA LEU A 70 -9.07 -4.02 3.27
C LEU A 70 -8.86 -3.73 4.77
N ILE A 71 -8.09 -2.70 5.08
CA ILE A 71 -7.88 -2.27 6.47
C ILE A 71 -8.33 -0.82 6.58
N LEU A 72 -9.26 -0.56 7.49
CA LEU A 72 -9.80 0.76 7.76
C LEU A 72 -9.28 1.24 9.12
N VAL A 73 -8.60 2.38 9.16
CA VAL A 73 -7.96 2.92 10.36
C VAL A 73 -8.72 4.17 10.80
N GLU A 74 -9.06 4.25 12.09
CA GLU A 74 -9.67 5.43 12.68
C GLU A 74 -8.58 6.43 13.11
N ILE A 75 -8.29 7.41 12.25
CA ILE A 75 -7.22 8.39 12.47
C ILE A 75 -7.60 9.51 13.45
N SER A 76 -8.91 9.70 13.67
CA SER A 76 -9.49 10.57 14.68
C SER A 76 -10.94 10.12 14.90
N PRO A 77 -11.60 10.44 16.04
CA PRO A 77 -12.94 9.98 16.34
C PRO A 77 -13.93 10.16 15.17
N GLY A 78 -14.48 9.05 14.67
CA GLY A 78 -15.42 8.98 13.55
C GLY A 78 -14.79 9.14 12.15
N LYS A 79 -13.51 9.46 12.04
CA LYS A 79 -12.81 9.65 10.75
C LYS A 79 -11.96 8.43 10.42
N HIS A 80 -12.37 7.75 9.37
CA HIS A 80 -11.76 6.52 8.91
C HIS A 80 -11.03 6.73 7.58
N VAL A 81 -9.87 6.09 7.44
CA VAL A 81 -9.08 6.10 6.19
C VAL A 81 -8.59 4.67 5.91
N TYR A 82 -8.59 4.24 4.66
CA TYR A 82 -8.02 2.96 4.31
C TYR A 82 -6.50 2.99 4.43
N LEU A 83 -5.91 1.89 4.91
CA LEU A 83 -4.46 1.75 5.01
C LEU A 83 -3.78 1.88 3.64
N ALA A 84 -4.47 1.49 2.56
CA ALA A 84 -3.98 1.65 1.19
C ALA A 84 -3.71 3.11 0.84
N ASP A 85 -4.63 4.04 1.15
CA ASP A 85 -4.47 5.48 0.95
C ASP A 85 -3.23 5.99 1.65
N LEU A 86 -3.07 5.61 2.93
CA LEU A 86 -1.95 6.03 3.78
C LEU A 86 -0.61 5.53 3.21
N LEU A 87 -0.53 4.27 2.79
CA LEU A 87 0.68 3.70 2.22
C LEU A 87 1.05 4.36 0.89
N VAL A 88 0.08 4.59 0.02
CA VAL A 88 0.32 5.26 -1.28
C VAL A 88 0.74 6.70 -1.08
N GLN A 89 0.07 7.43 -0.19
CA GLN A 89 0.38 8.82 0.14
C GLN A 89 1.81 9.00 0.69
N GLN A 90 2.27 8.06 1.52
CA GLN A 90 3.63 8.07 2.07
C GLN A 90 4.69 7.55 1.09
N GLY A 91 4.31 7.05 -0.09
CA GLY A 91 5.25 6.46 -1.05
C GLY A 91 5.78 5.09 -0.59
N PHE A 92 4.99 4.33 0.16
CA PHE A 92 5.33 3.00 0.66
C PHE A 92 4.69 1.86 -0.14
N ALA A 93 3.75 2.18 -1.03
CA ALA A 93 3.10 1.20 -1.90
C ALA A 93 2.87 1.76 -3.30
N ARG A 94 2.84 0.83 -4.27
CA ARG A 94 2.35 1.10 -5.62
C ARG A 94 0.87 0.73 -5.71
N VAL A 95 0.13 1.44 -6.55
CA VAL A 95 -1.25 1.06 -6.90
C VAL A 95 -1.16 -0.11 -7.87
N ALA A 96 -1.44 -1.32 -7.38
CA ALA A 96 -1.30 -2.58 -8.10
C ALA A 96 -2.02 -3.70 -7.34
N GLY A 97 -2.21 -4.84 -7.99
CA GLY A 97 -2.77 -6.04 -7.36
C GLY A 97 -4.27 -6.18 -7.55
N VAL A 98 -4.87 -7.07 -6.75
CA VAL A 98 -6.28 -7.43 -6.83
C VAL A 98 -7.14 -6.30 -6.29
N THR A 99 -8.26 -6.00 -6.95
CA THR A 99 -9.22 -4.96 -6.53
C THR A 99 -10.45 -5.60 -5.89
N SER A 100 -11.22 -4.81 -5.15
CA SER A 100 -12.43 -5.31 -4.49
C SER A 100 -13.46 -4.21 -4.26
N THR A 101 -14.74 -4.55 -4.17
CA THR A 101 -15.76 -3.61 -3.70
C THR A 101 -15.43 -3.15 -2.28
N LEU A 102 -15.64 -1.88 -1.98
CA LEU A 102 -15.43 -1.31 -0.66
C LEU A 102 -16.68 -1.48 0.22
N PRO A 103 -16.63 -2.25 1.33
CA PRO A 103 -17.80 -2.43 2.19
C PRO A 103 -18.21 -1.11 2.86
N ALA A 104 -19.51 -0.79 2.80
CA ALA A 104 -20.09 0.43 3.39
C ALA A 104 -19.50 1.76 2.89
N ASP A 105 -18.78 1.74 1.76
CA ASP A 105 -18.31 2.93 1.06
C ASP A 105 -19.13 3.14 -0.21
N ALA A 106 -19.44 4.39 -0.55
CA ALA A 106 -20.22 4.74 -1.72
C ALA A 106 -19.40 4.72 -3.02
N ARG A 107 -18.07 4.81 -2.93
CA ARG A 107 -17.17 4.81 -4.08
C ARG A 107 -17.21 3.47 -4.82
N SER A 108 -17.25 3.52 -6.15
CA SER A 108 -17.06 2.31 -6.95
C SER A 108 -15.60 1.85 -6.91
N ILE A 109 -15.34 0.61 -7.36
CA ILE A 109 -13.98 0.07 -7.50
C ILE A 109 -13.13 1.01 -8.38
N ASN A 110 -13.72 1.53 -9.46
CA ASN A 110 -13.03 2.41 -10.40
C ASN A 110 -12.74 3.79 -9.78
N ASP A 111 -13.71 4.38 -9.08
CA ASP A 111 -13.53 5.70 -8.46
C ASP A 111 -12.40 5.65 -7.42
N TYR A 112 -12.42 4.63 -6.56
CA TYR A 112 -11.37 4.46 -5.56
C TYR A 112 -9.99 4.16 -6.17
N ALA A 113 -9.95 3.34 -7.24
CA ALA A 113 -8.69 3.11 -7.97
C ALA A 113 -8.15 4.41 -8.58
N LEU A 114 -9.02 5.28 -9.12
CA LEU A 114 -8.62 6.60 -9.65
C LEU A 114 -8.11 7.52 -8.53
N GLU A 115 -8.76 7.53 -7.37
CA GLU A 115 -8.30 8.29 -6.21
C GLU A 115 -6.92 7.82 -5.73
N LEU A 116 -6.67 6.50 -5.66
CA LEU A 116 -5.35 5.97 -5.34
C LEU A 116 -4.30 6.37 -6.38
N GLN A 117 -4.64 6.41 -7.67
CA GLN A 117 -3.71 6.88 -8.70
C GLN A 117 -3.36 8.37 -8.53
N GLU A 118 -4.33 9.19 -8.12
CA GLU A 118 -4.10 10.61 -7.81
C GLU A 118 -3.23 10.77 -6.56
N LEU A 119 -3.47 9.99 -5.50
CA LEU A 119 -2.60 9.95 -4.32
C LEU A 119 -1.16 9.54 -4.69
N ARG A 120 -1.00 8.53 -5.55
CA ARG A 120 0.31 8.10 -6.06
C ARG A 120 1.00 9.25 -6.81
N ARG A 121 0.29 9.94 -7.69
CA ARG A 121 0.82 11.07 -8.46
C ARG A 121 1.30 12.19 -7.53
N ARG A 122 0.54 12.50 -6.48
CA ARG A 122 0.93 13.49 -5.46
C ARG A 122 2.16 13.04 -4.67
N ALA A 123 2.21 11.77 -4.25
CA ALA A 123 3.37 11.22 -3.56
C ALA A 123 4.63 11.31 -4.42
N GLN A 124 4.52 11.03 -5.72
CA GLN A 124 5.61 11.18 -6.69
C GLN A 124 6.07 12.64 -6.83
N GLN A 125 5.13 13.58 -7.00
CA GLN A 125 5.42 15.02 -7.12
C GLN A 125 6.08 15.59 -5.85
N ASN A 126 5.60 15.19 -4.69
CA ASN A 126 6.11 15.62 -3.39
C ASN A 126 7.36 14.84 -2.95
N LYS A 127 7.86 13.92 -3.80
CA LYS A 127 9.02 13.07 -3.50
C LYS A 127 8.89 12.35 -2.15
N ALA A 128 7.69 11.87 -1.83
CA ALA A 128 7.38 11.16 -0.59
C ALA A 128 7.96 9.73 -0.58
N GLY A 129 8.51 9.30 0.55
CA GLY A 129 9.03 7.94 0.74
C GLY A 129 10.02 7.52 -0.35
N ILE A 130 9.72 6.40 -1.01
CA ILE A 130 10.57 5.86 -2.08
C ILE A 130 10.74 6.81 -3.26
N TRP A 131 9.77 7.71 -3.51
CA TRP A 131 9.84 8.66 -4.61
C TRP A 131 10.95 9.70 -4.43
N ALA A 132 11.46 9.92 -3.21
CA ALA A 132 12.61 10.80 -2.95
C ALA A 132 13.88 10.38 -3.71
N ALA A 133 14.05 9.07 -3.90
CA ALA A 133 15.20 8.51 -4.62
C ALA A 133 14.87 8.17 -6.09
N SER A 134 13.64 8.41 -6.52
CA SER A 134 13.16 8.07 -7.85
C SER A 134 13.82 8.95 -8.92
N LYS A 135 14.28 8.30 -9.99
CA LYS A 135 14.82 8.94 -11.20
C LYS A 135 13.77 9.20 -12.29
N LEU A 136 12.49 9.01 -11.96
CA LEU A 136 11.34 9.28 -12.82
C LEU A 136 10.80 10.71 -12.63
#